data_AF-A0A7X5SBU3-F1
#
_entry.id   AF-A0A7X5SBU3-F1
#
_cell.length_a   1.000
_cell.length_b   1.000
_cell.length_c   1.000
_cell.angle_alpha   90.00
_cell.angle_beta   90.00
_cell.angle_gamma   90.00
#
_symmetry.space_group_name_H-M   'P 1'
#
loop_
_entity.id
_entity.type
_entity.pdbx_description
1 polymer ?
#
loop_
_entity_poly.entity_id
_entity_poly.type
_entity_poly.pdbx_seq_one_letter_code
_entity_poly.pdbx_strand_id
1 'polypeptide(L)'
;QNLREGRLQVPHQRTAPVGIGVRRFYLIGGTFATTAVAVWVMLSVLWPDGLSVLEGCLLGLFVLLFAWIAMSFASAVAGFVTVVARAGRKLGIDPEAPLPTLHTRTALLMPTYNEDPRRLLAGLQAIYES
;
A
#
# COMPACT_ATOMS: atom_id res chain seq x y z
N GLN A 1 -29.41 -10.37 -25.67
CA GLN A 1 -29.34 -9.45 -24.51
C GLN A 1 -28.30 -8.39 -24.79
N ASN A 2 -28.70 -7.11 -24.76
CA ASN A 2 -27.81 -6.00 -25.08
C ASN A 2 -26.97 -5.67 -23.84
N LEU A 3 -25.66 -5.93 -23.87
CA LEU A 3 -24.74 -5.74 -22.73
C LEU A 3 -24.56 -4.26 -22.32
N ARG A 4 -25.15 -3.32 -23.06
CA ARG A 4 -25.08 -1.88 -22.81
C ARG A 4 -26.24 -1.34 -21.97
N GLU A 5 -27.27 -2.14 -21.76
CA GLU A 5 -28.48 -1.78 -21.02
C GLU A 5 -28.49 -2.49 -19.66
N GLY A 6 -27.52 -2.14 -18.80
CA GLY A 6 -27.42 -2.69 -17.45
C GLY A 6 -27.14 -1.57 -16.45
N ARG A 7 -28.12 -1.26 -15.59
CA ARG A 7 -27.89 -0.38 -14.45
C ARG A 7 -27.39 -1.24 -13.28
N LEU A 8 -26.20 -0.95 -12.76
CA LEU A 8 -25.69 -1.62 -11.57
C LEU A 8 -26.69 -1.41 -10.43
N GLN A 9 -27.27 -2.50 -9.91
CA GLN A 9 -28.18 -2.44 -8.76
C GLN A 9 -27.43 -2.22 -7.44
N VAL A 10 -26.12 -2.47 -7.42
CA VAL A 10 -25.30 -2.40 -6.21
C VAL A 10 -24.51 -1.09 -6.19
N PRO A 11 -24.50 -0.34 -5.06
CA PRO A 11 -23.65 0.84 -4.89
C PRO A 11 -22.18 0.50 -5.15
N HIS A 12 -21.44 1.43 -5.76
CA HIS A 12 -20.02 1.24 -6.00
C HIS A 12 -19.28 1.04 -4.66
N GLN A 13 -18.75 -0.15 -4.45
CA GLN A 13 -17.90 -0.47 -3.31
C GLN A 13 -16.71 0.51 -3.32
N ARG A 14 -16.48 1.25 -2.24
CA ARG A 14 -15.30 2.14 -2.13
C ARG A 14 -14.05 1.27 -2.12
N THR A 15 -13.42 1.11 -3.27
CA THR A 15 -12.13 0.42 -3.42
C THR A 15 -10.97 1.24 -2.85
N ALA A 16 -11.17 2.56 -2.65
CA ALA A 16 -10.19 3.41 -2.02
C ALA A 16 -10.15 3.17 -0.50
N PRO A 17 -8.98 2.81 0.07
CA PRO A 17 -8.85 2.64 1.51
C PRO A 17 -9.10 3.95 2.24
N VAL A 18 -9.82 3.88 3.36
CA VAL A 18 -10.01 5.01 4.27
C VAL A 18 -8.65 5.53 4.77
N GLY A 19 -8.50 6.85 4.84
CA GLY A 19 -7.28 7.50 5.35
C GLY A 19 -6.09 7.55 4.38
N ILE A 20 -6.32 7.47 3.06
CA ILE A 20 -5.23 7.56 2.07
C ILE A 20 -4.41 8.86 2.20
N GLY A 21 -5.05 9.98 2.57
CA GLY A 21 -4.38 11.26 2.80
C GLY A 21 -3.41 11.20 3.98
N VAL A 22 -3.82 10.61 5.11
CA VAL A 22 -2.97 10.45 6.30
C VAL A 22 -1.78 9.53 6.01
N ARG A 23 -2.02 8.43 5.28
CA ARG A 23 -0.94 7.51 4.87
C ARG A 23 0.10 8.20 3.98
N ARG A 24 -0.36 9.00 3.01
CA ARG A 24 0.53 9.78 2.14
C ARG A 24 1.29 10.85 2.92
N PHE A 25 0.63 11.55 3.83
CA PHE A 25 1.25 12.54 4.68
C PHE A 25 2.33 11.92 5.57
N TYR A 26 2.07 10.77 6.18
CA TYR A 26 3.07 10.04 6.96
C TYR A 26 4.29 9.65 6.11
N LEU A 27 4.07 9.05 4.93
CA LEU A 27 5.17 8.60 4.07
C LEU A 27 6.00 9.78 3.55
N ILE A 28 5.35 10.77 2.96
CA ILE A 28 6.04 11.94 2.37
C ILE A 28 6.66 12.79 3.47
N GLY A 29 5.88 13.14 4.50
CA GLY A 29 6.32 13.96 5.61
C GLY A 29 7.41 13.29 6.44
N GLY A 30 7.26 12.01 6.76
CA GLY A 30 8.26 11.25 7.51
C GLY A 30 9.57 11.10 6.74
N THR A 31 9.50 10.80 5.44
CA THR A 31 10.69 10.73 4.58
C THR A 31 11.38 12.09 4.48
N PHE A 32 10.61 13.16 4.27
CA PHE A 32 11.14 14.52 4.17
C PHE A 32 11.79 14.96 5.48
N ALA A 33 11.12 14.76 6.62
CA ALA A 33 11.63 15.14 7.93
C ALA A 33 12.92 14.40 8.29
N THR A 34 12.96 13.07 8.10
CA THR A 34 14.16 12.27 8.37
C THR A 34 15.31 12.63 7.43
N THR A 35 15.02 12.87 6.14
CA THR A 35 16.03 13.33 5.18
C THR A 35 16.55 14.72 5.54
N ALA A 36 15.68 15.65 5.93
CA ALA A 36 16.08 17.00 6.34
C ALA A 36 17.00 16.96 7.58
N VAL A 37 16.66 16.14 8.59
CA VAL A 37 17.52 15.93 9.76
C VAL A 37 18.87 15.34 9.36
N ALA A 38 18.88 14.32 8.50
CA ALA A 38 20.12 13.68 8.04
C ALA A 38 21.00 14.66 7.25
N VAL A 39 20.40 15.48 6.37
CA VAL A 39 21.08 16.52 5.61
C VAL A 39 21.64 17.60 6.53
N TRP A 40 20.88 18.01 7.55
CA TRP A 40 21.36 18.97 8.54
C TRP A 40 22.57 18.46 9.32
N VAL A 41 22.52 17.20 9.78
CA VAL A 41 23.66 16.55 10.44
C VAL A 41 24.85 16.48 9.48
N MET A 42 24.64 16.07 8.23
CA MET A 42 25.72 15.97 7.25
C MET A 42 26.36 17.33 6.93
N LEU A 43 25.53 18.37 6.77
CA LEU A 43 25.99 19.74 6.61
C LEU A 43 26.81 20.22 7.81
N SER A 44 26.41 19.89 9.04
CA SER A 44 27.17 20.26 10.24
C SER A 44 28.57 19.64 10.29
N VAL A 45 28.75 18.46 9.67
CA VAL A 45 30.03 17.76 9.58
C VAL A 45 30.91 18.34 8.46
N LEU A 46 30.32 18.80 7.36
CA LEU A 46 31.02 19.33 6.18
C LEU A 46 31.34 20.83 6.28
N TRP A 47 30.71 21.57 7.20
CA TRP A 47 30.89 23.02 7.36
C TRP A 47 31.85 23.51 8.48
N PRO A 48 32.99 22.87 8.81
CA PRO A 48 33.98 23.50 9.68
C PRO A 48 34.67 24.73 9.04
N ASP A 49 35.06 24.63 7.76
CA ASP A 49 35.89 25.64 7.05
C ASP A 49 35.22 26.21 5.78
N GLY A 50 33.92 25.96 5.60
CA GLY A 50 33.14 26.29 4.40
C GLY A 50 32.86 25.08 3.52
N LEU A 51 32.01 25.24 2.49
CA LEU A 51 31.53 24.13 1.66
C LEU A 51 32.19 24.14 0.28
N SER A 52 33.06 23.17 0.02
CA SER A 52 33.72 22.99 -1.26
C SER A 52 32.79 22.38 -2.31
N VAL A 53 33.16 22.50 -3.60
CA VAL A 53 32.39 21.91 -4.71
C VAL A 53 32.25 20.39 -4.58
N LEU A 54 33.32 19.72 -4.13
CA LEU A 54 33.32 18.26 -3.94
C LEU A 54 32.36 17.86 -2.82
N GLU A 55 32.34 18.60 -1.71
CA GLU A 55 31.43 18.37 -0.59
C GLU A 55 29.98 18.62 -0.99
N GLY A 56 29.72 19.62 -1.84
CA GLY A 56 28.41 19.85 -2.44
C GLY A 56 27.94 18.67 -3.31
N CYS A 57 28.82 18.12 -4.15
CA CYS A 57 28.53 16.92 -4.93
C CYS A 57 28.23 15.71 -4.04
N LEU A 58 29.04 15.49 -3.00
CA LEU A 58 28.87 14.41 -2.05
C LEU A 58 27.55 14.55 -1.28
N LEU A 59 27.21 15.76 -0.84
CA LEU A 59 25.95 16.06 -0.17
C LEU A 59 24.76 15.78 -1.10
N GLY A 60 24.83 16.16 -2.37
CA GLY A 60 23.79 15.87 -3.36
C GLY A 60 23.54 14.37 -3.54
N LEU A 61 24.62 13.59 -3.70
CA LEU A 61 24.52 12.12 -3.77
C LEU A 61 23.97 11.54 -2.46
N PHE A 62 24.41 12.04 -1.32
CA PHE A 62 23.93 11.63 0.00
C PHE A 62 22.42 11.86 0.13
N VAL A 63 21.93 13.05 -0.21
CA VAL A 63 20.48 13.38 -0.14
C VAL A 63 19.67 12.41 -0.98
N LEU A 64 20.11 12.16 -2.22
CA LEU A 64 19.40 11.28 -3.15
C LEU A 64 19.32 9.84 -2.62
N LEU A 65 20.47 9.30 -2.19
CA LEU A 65 20.56 7.94 -1.67
C LEU A 65 19.81 7.79 -0.34
N PHE A 66 19.97 8.75 0.56
CA PHE A 66 19.33 8.72 1.86
C PHE A 66 17.81 8.87 1.73
N ALA A 67 17.31 9.77 0.87
CA ALA A 67 15.87 9.94 0.66
C ALA A 67 15.20 8.63 0.19
N TRP A 68 15.86 7.89 -0.70
CA TRP A 68 15.38 6.57 -1.16
C TRP A 68 15.33 5.55 -0.02
N ILE A 69 16.37 5.51 0.82
CA ILE A 69 16.45 4.62 1.98
C ILE A 69 15.39 4.98 3.02
N ALA A 70 15.25 6.27 3.34
CA ALA A 70 14.26 6.81 4.27
C ALA A 70 12.83 6.49 3.82
N MET A 71 12.55 6.61 2.52
CA MET A 71 11.24 6.25 1.95
C MET A 71 10.94 4.75 2.11
N SER A 72 11.93 3.90 1.80
CA SER A 72 11.80 2.44 1.93
C SER A 72 11.61 2.04 3.39
N PHE A 73 12.38 2.64 4.31
CA PHE A 73 12.26 2.44 5.75
C PHE A 73 10.90 2.86 6.28
N ALA A 74 10.43 4.06 5.96
CA ALA A 74 9.11 4.56 6.39
C ALA A 74 7.98 3.64 5.88
N SER A 75 8.10 3.14 4.65
CA SER A 75 7.16 2.18 4.06
C SER A 75 7.16 0.84 4.79
N ALA A 76 8.33 0.31 5.13
CA ALA A 76 8.47 -0.93 5.88
C ALA A 76 7.91 -0.80 7.30
N VAL A 77 8.21 0.30 8.00
CA VAL A 77 7.66 0.59 9.34
C VAL A 77 6.15 0.70 9.30
N ALA A 78 5.58 1.41 8.32
CA ALA A 78 4.14 1.48 8.16
C ALA A 78 3.52 0.09 7.91
N GLY A 79 4.13 -0.72 7.05
CA GLY A 79 3.72 -2.10 6.80
C GLY A 79 3.75 -2.94 8.07
N PHE A 80 4.86 -2.92 8.80
CA PHE A 80 5.04 -3.61 10.08
C PHE A 80 3.96 -3.23 11.10
N VAL A 81 3.75 -1.93 11.33
CA VAL A 81 2.70 -1.44 12.24
C VAL A 81 1.32 -1.90 11.81
N THR A 82 1.00 -1.90 10.50
CA THR A 82 -0.31 -2.37 10.03
C THR A 82 -0.53 -3.87 10.24
N VAL A 83 0.52 -4.67 10.14
CA VAL A 83 0.47 -6.11 10.41
C VAL A 83 0.29 -6.37 11.90
N VAL A 84 1.11 -5.74 12.75
CA VAL A 84 1.06 -5.91 14.22
C VAL A 84 -0.28 -5.42 14.78
N ALA A 85 -0.77 -4.29 14.32
CA ALA A 85 -2.05 -3.73 14.76
C ALA A 85 -3.28 -4.52 14.24
N ARG A 86 -3.08 -5.61 13.47
CA ARG A 86 -4.14 -6.37 12.79
C ARG A 86 -5.10 -5.49 11.97
N ALA A 87 -4.62 -4.32 11.56
CA ALA A 87 -5.36 -3.31 10.79
C ALA A 87 -5.40 -3.64 9.28
N GLY A 88 -4.82 -4.78 8.89
CA GLY A 88 -4.80 -5.32 7.53
C GLY A 88 -6.10 -5.98 7.07
N ARG A 89 -7.14 -6.07 7.90
CA ARG A 89 -8.45 -6.67 7.55
C ARG A 89 -9.29 -5.72 6.68
N LYS A 90 -8.78 -5.42 5.48
CA LYS A 90 -9.29 -4.37 4.59
C LYS A 90 -10.63 -4.67 3.94
N LEU A 91 -11.07 -5.93 3.90
CA LEU A 91 -12.41 -6.25 3.40
C LEU A 91 -13.52 -6.04 4.44
N GLY A 92 -13.20 -5.69 5.69
CA GLY A 92 -14.20 -5.58 6.76
C GLY A 92 -14.88 -6.92 7.07
N ILE A 93 -14.32 -8.03 6.58
CA ILE A 93 -14.77 -9.38 6.86
C ILE A 93 -14.15 -9.78 8.19
N ASP A 94 -15.00 -10.01 9.19
CA ASP A 94 -14.59 -10.61 10.44
C ASP A 94 -14.51 -12.13 10.24
N PRO A 95 -13.32 -12.75 10.30
CA PRO A 95 -13.18 -14.19 10.12
C PRO A 95 -13.83 -15.01 11.24
N GLU A 96 -14.09 -14.40 12.40
CA GLU A 96 -14.75 -15.05 13.54
C GLU A 96 -16.28 -14.85 13.53
N ALA A 97 -16.79 -13.97 12.66
CA ALA A 97 -18.23 -13.80 12.52
C ALA A 97 -18.83 -14.99 11.77
N PRO A 98 -20.05 -15.43 12.15
CA PRO A 98 -20.74 -16.47 11.40
C PRO A 98 -20.94 -16.03 9.95
N LEU A 99 -20.74 -16.98 9.02
CA LEU A 99 -20.94 -16.75 7.60
C LEU A 99 -22.36 -16.20 7.34
N PRO A 100 -22.51 -15.11 6.58
CA PRO A 100 -23.81 -14.56 6.28
C PRO A 100 -24.62 -15.55 5.44
N THR A 101 -25.90 -15.71 5.77
CA THR A 101 -26.80 -16.53 4.94
C THR A 101 -27.13 -15.77 3.66
N LEU A 102 -26.96 -16.43 2.50
CA LEU A 102 -27.29 -15.83 1.21
C LEU A 102 -28.81 -15.77 1.05
N HIS A 103 -29.38 -14.57 1.02
CA HIS A 103 -30.82 -14.36 0.81
C HIS A 103 -31.21 -14.20 -0.66
N THR A 104 -30.23 -14.06 -1.56
CA THR A 104 -30.45 -13.76 -2.98
C THR A 104 -29.56 -14.62 -3.87
N ARG A 105 -30.01 -14.90 -5.11
CA ARG A 105 -29.16 -15.53 -6.13
C ARG A 105 -27.93 -14.66 -6.38
N THR A 106 -26.77 -15.14 -5.98
CA THR A 106 -25.49 -14.44 -6.14
C THR A 106 -24.70 -15.13 -7.25
N ALA A 107 -24.34 -14.37 -8.29
CA ALA A 107 -23.46 -14.87 -9.35
C ALA A 107 -22.00 -14.59 -8.97
N LEU A 108 -21.18 -15.63 -8.85
CA LEU A 108 -19.73 -15.52 -8.67
C LEU A 108 -19.08 -15.38 -10.05
N LEU A 109 -18.47 -14.22 -10.31
CA LEU A 109 -17.66 -14.00 -11.51
C LEU A 109 -16.19 -14.20 -11.17
N MET A 110 -15.55 -15.16 -11.84
CA MET A 110 -14.10 -15.36 -11.79
C MET A 110 -13.52 -14.99 -13.16
N PRO A 111 -13.00 -13.76 -13.34
CA PRO A 111 -12.33 -13.40 -14.60
C PRO A 111 -11.03 -14.19 -14.70
N THR A 112 -10.72 -14.69 -15.90
CA THR A 112 -9.55 -15.55 -16.14
C THR A 112 -8.78 -15.03 -17.35
N TYR A 113 -7.46 -14.93 -17.24
CA TYR A 113 -6.60 -14.63 -18.40
C TYR A 113 -5.31 -15.42 -18.34
N ASN A 114 -5.18 -16.42 -19.21
CA ASN A 114 -3.99 -17.26 -19.33
C ASN A 114 -3.54 -17.92 -18.00
N GLU A 115 -4.49 -18.28 -17.15
CA GLU A 115 -4.26 -18.97 -15.88
C GLU A 115 -4.32 -20.49 -16.06
N ASP A 116 -3.56 -21.26 -15.27
CA ASP A 116 -3.65 -22.74 -15.28
C ASP A 116 -5.08 -23.17 -14.85
N PRO A 117 -5.83 -23.90 -15.70
CA PRO A 117 -7.19 -24.32 -15.42
C PRO A 117 -7.33 -25.12 -14.11
N ARG A 118 -6.31 -25.91 -13.74
CA ARG A 118 -6.35 -26.71 -12.51
C ARG A 118 -6.33 -25.84 -11.27
N ARG A 119 -5.47 -24.83 -11.25
CA ARG A 119 -5.38 -23.86 -10.15
C ARG A 119 -6.66 -23.05 -10.03
N LEU A 120 -7.24 -22.70 -11.17
CA LEU A 120 -8.47 -21.92 -11.26
C LEU A 120 -9.68 -22.68 -10.73
N LEU A 121 -9.90 -23.90 -11.23
CA LEU A 121 -11.00 -24.76 -10.80
C LEU A 121 -10.87 -25.16 -9.33
N ALA A 122 -9.66 -25.42 -8.85
CA ALA A 122 -9.42 -25.68 -7.42
C ALA A 122 -9.80 -24.47 -6.54
N GLY A 123 -9.48 -23.25 -6.98
CA GLY A 123 -9.90 -22.03 -6.29
C GLY A 123 -11.43 -21.87 -6.28
N LEU A 124 -12.08 -22.16 -7.41
CA LEU A 124 -13.54 -22.12 -7.55
C LEU A 124 -14.23 -23.14 -6.63
N GLN A 125 -13.71 -24.37 -6.58
CA GLN A 125 -14.21 -25.42 -5.71
C GLN A 125 -14.06 -25.05 -4.22
N ALA A 126 -12.90 -24.51 -3.83
CA ALA A 126 -12.66 -24.06 -2.46
C ALA A 126 -13.63 -22.93 -2.03
N ILE A 127 -13.99 -22.03 -2.94
CA ILE A 127 -14.99 -20.98 -2.67
C ILE A 127 -16.39 -21.58 -2.52
N TYR A 128 -16.73 -22.62 -3.29
CA TYR A 128 -18.04 -23.27 -3.22
C TYR A 128 -18.22 -24.13 -1.96
N GLU A 129 -17.13 -24.73 -1.45
CA GLU A 129 -17.14 -25.62 -0.28
C GLU A 129 -16.97 -24.88 1.07
N SER A 130 -16.61 -23.59 1.05
CA SER A 130 -16.45 -22.74 2.23
C SER A 130 -17.75 -22.09 2.70
#